data_AF-A0A3C1A622-F1
#
_entry.id   AF-A0A3C1A622-F1
#
_cell.length_a   1.000
_cell.length_b   1.000
_cell.length_c   1.000
_cell.angle_alpha   90.00
_cell.angle_beta   90.00
_cell.angle_gamma   90.00
#
_symmetry.space_group_name_H-M   'P 1'
#
loop_
_entity.id
_entity.type
_entity.pdbx_description
1 polymer ?
#
loop_
_entity_poly.entity_id
_entity_poly.type
_entity_poly.pdbx_seq_one_letter_code
_entity_poly.pdbx_strand_id
1 'polypeptide(L)'
;ALMSIGTIENLPLFTAVSENIGILPMQKVFSDAISKHDLKLSEADNLTLLEFSQNLGALDTDAQIKSILHTKELLKNAQAEAYEEYKKYGRLYRNIGFLLGILFSLILF
;
A
#
# COMPACT_ATOMS: atom_id res chain seq x y z
N ALA A 1 -0.31 6.14 18.29
CA ALA A 1 -1.56 6.13 17.51
C ALA A 1 -1.47 5.05 16.43
N LEU A 2 -1.50 3.77 16.83
CA LEU A 2 -1.59 2.60 15.95
C LEU A 2 -2.95 1.93 16.21
N MET A 3 -4.01 2.73 16.20
CA MET A 3 -5.36 2.28 16.53
C MET A 3 -6.17 2.31 15.24
N SER A 4 -6.65 1.12 14.84
CA SER A 4 -7.42 0.85 13.62
C SER A 4 -6.59 0.80 12.32
N ILE A 5 -5.77 -0.23 12.17
CA ILE A 5 -5.70 -0.89 10.85
C ILE A 5 -7.11 -1.40 10.65
N GLY A 6 -7.88 -0.69 9.82
CA GLY A 6 -9.29 -0.91 9.61
C GLY A 6 -9.57 -2.39 9.41
N THR A 7 -10.64 -2.85 10.04
CA THR A 7 -11.30 -4.11 9.67
C THR A 7 -11.32 -4.22 8.15
N ILE A 8 -11.00 -5.40 7.62
CA ILE A 8 -10.99 -5.72 6.18
C ILE A 8 -12.29 -5.25 5.49
N GLU A 9 -13.37 -5.14 6.27
CA GLU A 9 -14.69 -4.60 5.95
C GLU A 9 -14.72 -3.14 5.43
N ASN A 10 -13.67 -2.32 5.64
CA ASN A 10 -13.65 -0.91 5.20
C ASN A 10 -12.65 -0.60 4.09
N LEU A 11 -12.03 -1.62 3.47
CA LEU A 11 -11.19 -1.39 2.30
C LEU A 11 -12.07 -1.30 1.05
N PRO A 12 -12.19 -0.10 0.42
CA PRO A 12 -13.07 0.11 -0.73
C PRO A 12 -12.74 -0.83 -1.89
N LEU A 13 -11.49 -1.28 -1.97
CA LEU A 13 -11.05 -2.33 -2.89
C LEU A 13 -11.88 -3.62 -2.76
N PHE A 14 -11.97 -4.19 -1.55
CA PHE A 14 -12.63 -5.49 -1.36
C PHE A 14 -14.15 -5.38 -1.38
N THR A 15 -14.70 -4.22 -1.01
CA THR A 15 -16.13 -3.91 -1.19
C THR A 15 -16.50 -3.85 -2.68
N ALA A 16 -15.74 -3.09 -3.49
CA ALA A 16 -15.98 -3.02 -4.93
C ALA A 16 -15.80 -4.39 -5.62
N VAL A 17 -14.86 -5.20 -5.12
CA VAL A 17 -14.64 -6.57 -5.61
C VAL A 17 -15.83 -7.48 -5.29
N SER A 18 -16.33 -7.46 -4.05
CA SER A 18 -17.41 -8.36 -3.62
C SER A 18 -18.74 -8.06 -4.31
N GLU A 19 -19.00 -6.80 -4.64
CA GLU A 19 -20.19 -6.39 -5.41
C GLU A 19 -20.20 -6.92 -6.85
N ASN A 20 -19.03 -7.15 -7.44
CA ASN A 20 -18.88 -7.52 -8.85
C ASN A 20 -18.41 -8.97 -9.06
N ILE A 21 -18.24 -9.73 -7.98
CA ILE A 21 -17.79 -11.12 -8.03
C ILE A 21 -18.85 -12.01 -8.70
N GLY A 22 -18.45 -12.80 -9.70
CA GLY A 22 -19.36 -13.67 -10.46
C GLY A 22 -20.07 -13.01 -11.65
N ILE A 23 -19.99 -11.68 -11.80
CA ILE A 23 -20.52 -10.95 -12.97
C ILE A 23 -19.44 -10.76 -14.03
N LEU A 24 -18.22 -10.44 -13.59
CA LEU A 24 -17.06 -10.17 -14.45
C LEU A 24 -15.88 -11.08 -14.07
N PRO A 25 -14.92 -11.29 -14.99
CA PRO A 25 -13.67 -11.99 -14.68
C PRO A 25 -12.94 -11.32 -13.51
N MET A 26 -12.40 -12.15 -12.61
CA MET A 26 -11.77 -11.67 -11.37
C MET A 26 -10.68 -10.63 -11.63
N GLN A 27 -9.93 -10.84 -12.71
CA GLN A 27 -8.91 -9.95 -13.22
C GLN A 27 -9.42 -8.51 -13.39
N LYS A 28 -10.54 -8.36 -14.10
CA LYS A 28 -11.14 -7.06 -14.44
C LYS A 28 -11.76 -6.40 -13.22
N VAL A 29 -12.38 -7.19 -12.35
CA VAL A 29 -13.01 -6.69 -11.11
C VAL A 29 -11.96 -6.07 -10.19
N PHE A 30 -10.83 -6.75 -9.98
CA PHE A 30 -9.74 -6.22 -9.17
C PHE A 30 -9.05 -5.03 -9.84
N SER A 31 -8.75 -5.09 -11.13
CA SER A 31 -8.08 -3.98 -11.84
C SER A 31 -8.93 -2.71 -11.82
N ASP A 32 -10.23 -2.83 -12.03
CA ASP A 32 -11.17 -1.70 -11.96
C ASP A 32 -11.24 -1.13 -10.55
N ALA A 33 -11.29 -1.98 -9.52
CA ALA A 33 -11.36 -1.53 -8.14
C ALA A 33 -10.06 -0.82 -7.69
N ILE A 34 -8.90 -1.29 -8.14
CA ILE A 34 -7.60 -0.62 -7.92
C ILE A 34 -7.56 0.73 -8.64
N SER A 35 -8.08 0.80 -9.86
CA SER A 35 -8.01 2.03 -10.69
C SER A 35 -9.03 3.09 -10.29
N LYS A 36 -10.21 2.67 -9.78
CA LYS A 36 -11.32 3.57 -9.42
C LYS A 36 -11.21 4.13 -8.01
N HIS A 37 -10.49 3.47 -7.12
CA HIS A 37 -10.35 3.89 -5.73
C HIS A 37 -8.96 4.42 -5.45
N ASP A 38 -8.87 5.62 -4.84
CA ASP A 38 -7.63 6.12 -4.30
C ASP A 38 -7.28 5.32 -3.03
N LEU A 39 -6.37 4.35 -3.19
CA LEU A 39 -5.93 3.47 -2.12
C LEU A 39 -4.87 4.12 -1.21
N LYS A 40 -4.43 5.35 -1.50
CA LYS A 40 -3.33 6.03 -0.79
C LYS A 40 -2.05 5.19 -0.73
N LEU A 41 -1.82 4.40 -1.77
CA LEU A 41 -0.63 3.58 -1.95
C LEU A 41 0.35 4.29 -2.88
N SER A 42 1.63 3.90 -2.84
CA SER A 42 2.59 4.39 -3.81
C SER A 42 2.25 3.89 -5.22
N GLU A 43 2.77 4.56 -6.25
CA GLU A 43 2.59 4.13 -7.63
C GLU A 43 3.15 2.71 -7.86
N ALA A 44 4.28 2.38 -7.24
CA ALA A 44 4.89 1.06 -7.31
C ALA A 44 4.03 -0.03 -6.65
N ASP A 45 3.40 0.27 -5.51
CA ASP A 45 2.48 -0.64 -4.83
C ASP A 45 1.22 -0.86 -5.66
N ASN A 46 0.69 0.19 -6.28
CA ASN A 46 -0.45 0.09 -7.19
C ASN A 46 -0.14 -0.75 -8.43
N LEU A 47 1.06 -0.62 -9.02
CA LEU A 47 1.50 -1.46 -10.12
C LEU A 47 1.62 -2.93 -9.69
N THR A 48 2.18 -3.20 -8.51
CA THR A 48 2.26 -4.56 -7.95
C THR A 48 0.87 -5.17 -7.77
N LEU A 49 -0.11 -4.39 -7.29
CA LEU A 49 -1.50 -4.84 -7.18
C LEU A 49 -2.16 -5.04 -8.54
N LEU A 50 -1.83 -4.23 -9.54
CA LEU A 50 -2.35 -4.36 -10.89
C LEU A 50 -1.81 -5.63 -11.57
N GLU A 51 -0.52 -5.92 -11.45
CA GLU A 51 0.09 -7.18 -11.91
C GLU A 51 -0.53 -8.39 -11.20
N PHE A 52 -0.74 -8.29 -9.88
CA PHE A 52 -1.47 -9.30 -9.13
C PHE A 52 -2.88 -9.52 -9.69
N SER A 53 -3.62 -8.43 -9.96
CA SER A 53 -4.95 -8.52 -10.56
C SER A 53 -4.90 -9.24 -11.91
N GLN A 54 -3.88 -8.99 -12.72
CA GLN A 54 -3.71 -9.62 -14.02
C GLN A 54 -3.46 -11.13 -13.92
N ASN A 55 -2.81 -11.58 -12.86
CA ASN A 55 -2.51 -12.99 -12.64
C ASN A 55 -3.68 -13.77 -12.01
N LEU A 56 -4.71 -13.08 -11.49
CA LEU A 56 -5.89 -13.73 -10.90
C LEU A 56 -6.74 -14.43 -11.96
N GLY A 57 -6.82 -15.76 -11.87
CA GLY A 57 -7.66 -16.61 -12.73
C GLY A 57 -7.04 -16.95 -14.09
N ALA A 58 -5.80 -16.51 -14.35
CA ALA A 58 -5.08 -16.79 -15.60
C ALA A 58 -4.12 -17.99 -15.50
N LEU A 59 -3.82 -18.46 -14.28
CA LEU A 59 -2.81 -19.47 -13.99
C LEU A 59 -3.44 -20.77 -13.48
N ASP A 60 -2.75 -21.89 -13.70
CA ASP A 60 -3.07 -23.17 -13.05
C ASP A 60 -3.00 -23.02 -11.53
N THR A 61 -3.76 -23.84 -10.79
CA THR A 61 -3.90 -23.75 -9.33
C THR A 61 -2.55 -23.64 -8.59
N ASP A 62 -1.57 -24.48 -8.94
CA ASP A 62 -0.25 -24.47 -8.30
C ASP A 62 0.56 -23.21 -8.63
N ALA A 63 0.48 -22.73 -9.87
CA ALA A 63 1.14 -21.52 -10.30
C ALA A 63 0.48 -20.27 -9.68
N GLN A 64 -0.84 -20.29 -9.52
CA GLN A 64 -1.60 -19.22 -8.89
C GLN A 64 -1.25 -19.11 -7.40
N ILE A 65 -1.12 -20.23 -6.68
CA ILE A 65 -0.68 -20.23 -5.28
C ILE A 65 0.71 -19.60 -5.15
N LYS A 66 1.67 -19.98 -6.02
CA LYS A 66 3.01 -19.39 -6.01
C LYS A 66 2.99 -17.89 -6.32
N SER A 67 2.19 -17.46 -7.30
CA SER A 67 2.03 -16.05 -7.64
C SER A 67 1.49 -15.25 -6.45
N ILE A 68 0.46 -15.76 -5.76
CA ILE A 68 -0.11 -15.11 -4.56
C ILE A 68 0.94 -15.00 -3.45
N LEU A 69 1.71 -16.07 -3.20
CA LEU A 69 2.76 -16.06 -2.18
C LEU A 69 3.87 -15.06 -2.52
N HIS A 70 4.26 -14.99 -3.79
CA HIS A 70 5.26 -14.04 -4.24
C HIS A 70 4.78 -12.59 -4.09
N THR A 71 3.56 -12.27 -4.55
CA THR A 71 2.96 -10.95 -4.35
C THR A 71 2.85 -10.59 -2.87
N LYS A 72 2.48 -11.55 -2.00
CA LYS A 72 2.44 -11.33 -0.55
C LYS A 72 3.81 -10.94 0.02
N GLU A 73 4.88 -11.55 -0.46
CA GLU A 73 6.24 -11.24 -0.03
C GLU A 73 6.68 -9.85 -0.51
N LEU A 74 6.38 -9.49 -1.75
CA LEU A 74 6.61 -8.14 -2.28
C LEU A 74 5.90 -7.07 -1.44
N LEU A 75 4.62 -7.27 -1.13
CA LEU A 75 3.85 -6.34 -0.29
C LEU A 75 4.41 -6.23 1.13
N LYS A 76 4.95 -7.32 1.70
CA LYS A 76 5.60 -7.30 3.01
C LYS A 76 6.88 -6.47 2.99
N ASN A 77 7.66 -6.57 1.91
CA ASN A 77 8.87 -5.77 1.74
C ASN A 77 8.53 -4.29 1.53
N ALA A 78 7.54 -3.99 0.69
CA ALA A 78 7.05 -2.63 0.49
C ALA A 78 6.55 -1.98 1.80
N GLN A 79 5.83 -2.75 2.63
CA GLN A 79 5.42 -2.29 3.96
C GLN A 79 6.62 -1.98 4.88
N ALA A 80 7.65 -2.82 4.86
CA ALA A 80 8.86 -2.62 5.66
C ALA A 80 9.61 -1.36 5.20
N GLU A 81 9.79 -1.18 3.89
CA GLU A 81 10.43 -0.01 3.29
C GLU A 81 9.68 1.28 3.64
N ALA A 82 8.35 1.31 3.48
CA ALA A 82 7.52 2.46 3.84
C ALA A 82 7.64 2.82 5.33
N TYR A 83 7.73 1.81 6.21
CA TYR A 83 7.93 2.04 7.64
C TYR A 83 9.32 2.61 7.97
N GLU A 84 10.36 2.09 7.31
CA GLU A 84 11.72 2.62 7.46
C GLU A 84 11.83 4.06 6.95
N GLU A 85 11.20 4.36 5.82
CA GLU A 85 11.17 5.69 5.24
C GLU A 85 10.42 6.67 6.14
N TYR A 86 9.25 6.29 6.67
CA TYR A 86 8.54 7.07 7.68
C TYR A 86 9.42 7.37 8.91
N LYS A 87 10.12 6.35 9.42
CA LYS A 87 11.03 6.49 10.55
C LYS A 87 12.21 7.41 10.24
N LYS A 88 12.73 7.38 9.00
CA LYS A 88 13.82 8.24 8.53
C LYS A 88 13.37 9.70 8.44
N TYR A 89 12.22 9.97 7.82
CA TYR A 89 11.66 11.32 7.75
C TYR A 89 11.32 11.87 9.13
N GLY A 90 10.72 11.07 10.01
CA GLY A 90 10.45 11.50 11.39
C GLY A 90 11.72 11.91 12.16
N ARG A 91 12.83 11.20 11.95
CA ARG A 91 14.13 11.56 12.52
C ARG A 91 14.70 12.83 11.89
N LEU A 92 14.58 12.96 10.57
CA LEU A 92 15.06 14.12 9.83
C LEU A 92 14.34 15.40 10.25
N TYR A 93 13.00 15.39 10.29
CA TYR A 93 12.19 16.54 10.70
C TYR A 93 12.47 16.96 12.15
N ARG A 94 12.68 15.99 13.05
CA ARG A 94 13.07 16.29 14.44
C ARG A 94 14.42 17.01 14.51
N ASN A 95 15.39 16.55 13.73
CA ASN A 95 16.72 17.16 13.69
C ASN A 95 16.69 18.55 13.05
N ILE A 96 15.92 18.73 11.96
CA ILE A 96 15.72 20.05 11.33
C ILE A 96 15.04 21.02 12.31
N GLY A 97 14.01 20.59 13.02
CA GLY A 97 13.34 21.41 14.02
C GLY A 97 14.27 21.84 15.16
N PHE A 98 15.12 20.94 15.64
CA PHE A 98 16.14 21.25 16.64
C PHE A 98 17.16 22.27 16.15
N LEU A 99 17.68 22.11 14.93
CA LEU A 99 18.62 23.04 14.31
C LEU A 99 18.02 24.43 14.12
N LEU A 100 16.78 24.51 13.65
CA LEU A 100 16.05 25.78 13.52
C LEU A 100 15.82 26.44 14.88
N GLY A 101 15.50 25.67 15.93
CA GLY A 101 15.34 26.19 17.29
C GLY A 101 16.63 26.81 17.87
N ILE A 102 17.78 26.19 17.60
CA ILE A 102 19.09 26.75 17.97
C ILE A 102 19.35 28.04 17.19
N LEU A 103 19.12 28.04 15.88
CA LEU A 103 19.31 29.22 15.04
C LEU A 103 18.45 30.40 15.51
N PHE A 104 17.17 30.16 15.82
CA PHE A 104 16.29 31.18 16.37
C PHE A 104 16.79 31.72 17.72
N SER A 105 17.25 30.83 18.61
CA SER A 105 17.82 31.24 19.91
C SER A 105 19.06 32.13 19.75
N LEU A 106 19.87 31.90 18.71
CA LEU A 106 21.07 32.69 18.40
C LEU A 106 20.76 34.04 17.73
N ILE A 107 19.63 34.17 17.02
CA ILE A 107 19.21 35.42 16.38
C ILE A 107 18.49 36.35 17.38
N LEU A 108 17.80 35.77 18.36
CA LEU A 108 17.02 36.50 19.36
C LEU A 108 17.87 37.02 20.54
N PHE A 109 19.11 36.52 20.68
CA PHE A 109 20.09 36.97 21.67
C PHE A 109 21.17 37.82 21.00
#